data_AF-A0A972P555-F1
#
_entry.id   AF-A0A972P555-F1
#
_cell.length_a   1.000
_cell.length_b   1.000
_cell.length_c   1.000
_cell.angle_alpha   90.00
_cell.angle_beta   90.00
_cell.angle_gamma   90.00
#
_symmetry.space_group_name_H-M   'P 1'
#
loop_
_entity.id
_entity.type
_entity.pdbx_description
1 polymer ?
#
loop_
_entity_poly.entity_id
_entity_poly.type
_entity_poly.pdbx_seq_one_letter_code
_entity_poly.pdbx_strand_id
1 'polypeptide(L)' 'MQNVEELTAIREAAEFVCNGLLCGCIQMSTEANRAHRELVDRFFIENEGCMDGDQYEEARLNIFHFMELIDRAIADRKK' A
#
# COMPACT_ATOMS: atom_id res chain seq x y z
N MET A 1 -12.30 6.58 8.23
CA MET A 1 -12.80 5.51 7.35
C MET A 1 -12.67 6.03 5.93
N GLN A 2 -11.67 5.53 5.20
CA GLN A 2 -11.37 6.01 3.85
C GLN A 2 -12.53 5.74 2.88
N ASN A 3 -12.78 6.63 1.93
CA ASN A 3 -13.73 6.37 0.86
C ASN A 3 -13.08 5.52 -0.27
N VAL A 4 -13.86 5.05 -1.25
CA VAL A 4 -13.34 4.23 -2.36
C VAL A 4 -12.38 5.02 -3.27
N GLU A 5 -12.57 6.33 -3.42
CA GLU A 5 -11.71 7.19 -4.24
C GLU A 5 -10.31 7.32 -3.62
N GLU A 6 -10.22 7.50 -2.29
CA GLU A 6 -8.97 7.55 -1.55
C GLU A 6 -8.21 6.23 -1.62
N LEU A 7 -8.91 5.09 -1.52
CA LEU A 7 -8.28 3.78 -1.73
C LEU A 7 -7.76 3.61 -3.15
N THR A 8 -8.49 4.11 -4.15
CA THR A 8 -8.08 4.05 -5.55
C THR A 8 -6.81 4.88 -5.76
N ALA A 9 -6.73 6.07 -5.16
CA ALA A 9 -5.53 6.91 -5.20
C ALA A 9 -4.32 6.23 -4.52
N ILE A 10 -4.53 5.53 -3.40
CA ILE A 10 -3.48 4.76 -2.73
C ILE A 10 -3.03 3.58 -3.61
N ARG A 11 -3.96 2.92 -4.30
CA ARG A 11 -3.66 1.83 -5.22
C ARG A 11 -2.79 2.29 -6.38
N GLU A 12 -3.13 3.43 -6.99
CA GLU A 12 -2.32 4.05 -8.06
C GLU A 12 -0.93 4.45 -7.55
N ALA A 13 -0.84 5.06 -6.37
CA ALA A 13 0.43 5.41 -5.75
C ALA A 13 1.31 4.17 -5.51
N ALA A 14 0.72 3.06 -5.05
CA ALA A 14 1.43 1.80 -4.88
C ALA A 14 1.97 1.23 -6.21
N GLU A 15 1.29 1.42 -7.34
CA GLU A 15 1.81 1.03 -8.67
C GLU A 15 3.03 1.86 -9.06
N PHE A 16 2.97 3.19 -8.87
CA PHE A 16 4.10 4.05 -9.15
C PHE A 16 5.33 3.67 -8.33
N VAL A 17 5.13 3.34 -7.04
CA VAL A 17 6.19 2.88 -6.16
C VAL A 17 6.72 1.50 -6.61
N CYS A 18 5.85 0.56 -6.98
CA CYS A 18 6.24 -0.74 -7.49
C CYS A 18 7.11 -0.62 -8.75
N ASN A 19 6.70 0.24 -9.70
CA ASN A 19 7.49 0.52 -10.89
C ASN A 19 8.86 1.12 -10.54
N GLY A 20 8.93 2.02 -9.56
CA GLY A 20 10.19 2.57 -9.05
C GLY A 20 11.12 1.52 -8.44
N LEU A 21 10.58 0.55 -7.70
CA LEU A 21 11.33 -0.57 -7.13
C LEU A 21 11.90 -1.49 -8.23
N LEU A 22 11.11 -1.75 -9.28
CA LEU A 22 11.48 -2.64 -10.39
C LEU A 22 12.42 -2.00 -11.42
N CYS A 23 12.59 -0.67 -11.40
CA CYS A 23 13.39 0.09 -12.36
C CYS A 23 14.92 -0.20 -12.27
N GLY A 24 15.39 -0.89 -11.22
CA GLY A 24 16.79 -1.32 -11.08
C GLY A 24 17.80 -0.19 -10.78
N CYS A 25 17.36 1.06 -10.69
CA CYS A 25 18.17 2.18 -10.25
C CYS A 25 18.17 2.28 -8.71
N ILE A 26 19.34 2.13 -8.07
CA ILE A 26 19.48 2.06 -6.60
C ILE A 26 18.86 3.28 -5.89
N GLN A 27 19.03 4.49 -6.44
CA GLN A 27 18.46 5.70 -5.86
C GLN A 27 16.92 5.69 -5.91
N MET A 28 16.35 5.33 -7.06
CA MET A 28 14.91 5.16 -7.23
C MET A 28 14.35 4.05 -6.33
N SER A 29 15.06 2.92 -6.18
CA SER A 29 14.64 1.84 -5.28
C SER A 29 14.67 2.24 -3.80
N THR A 30 15.57 3.14 -3.40
CA THR A 30 15.63 3.64 -2.02
C THR A 30 14.46 4.59 -1.73
N GLU A 31 14.20 5.53 -2.63
CA GLU A 31 13.05 6.45 -2.52
C GLU A 31 11.72 5.70 -2.60
N ALA A 32 11.61 4.73 -3.51
CA ALA A 32 10.44 3.88 -3.63
C ALA A 32 10.23 3.01 -2.38
N ASN A 33 11.29 2.45 -1.78
CA ASN A 33 11.17 1.72 -0.51
C ASN A 33 10.68 2.60 0.63
N ARG A 34 11.12 3.87 0.67
CA ARG A 34 10.63 4.83 1.66
C ARG A 34 9.15 5.15 1.43
N ALA A 35 8.78 5.49 0.19
CA ALA A 35 7.40 5.77 -0.20
C ALA A 35 6.48 4.58 0.07
N HIS A 36 6.94 3.35 -0.16
CA HIS A 36 6.23 2.12 0.16
C HIS A 36 5.87 2.06 1.65
N ARG A 37 6.85 2.27 2.54
CA ARG A 37 6.62 2.23 3.99
C ARG A 37 5.65 3.33 4.44
N GLU A 38 5.80 4.54 3.92
CA GLU A 38 4.92 5.66 4.25
C GLU A 38 3.46 5.39 3.80
N LEU A 39 3.27 4.75 2.63
CA LEU A 39 1.94 4.35 2.15
C LEU A 39 1.32 3.25 3.02
N VAL A 40 2.10 2.25 3.43
CA VAL A 40 1.63 1.18 4.33
C VAL A 40 1.24 1.78 5.68
N ASP A 41 2.10 2.59 6.29
CA ASP A 41 1.82 3.23 7.58
C ASP A 41 0.52 4.04 7.52
N ARG A 42 0.36 4.87 6.48
CA ARG A 42 -0.85 5.66 6.29
C ARG A 42 -2.10 4.79 6.10
N PHE A 43 -2.01 3.74 5.27
CA PHE A 43 -3.12 2.84 5.04
C PHE A 43 -3.57 2.15 6.33
N PHE A 44 -2.65 1.67 7.16
CA PHE A 44 -3.01 0.98 8.40
C PHE A 44 -3.50 1.94 9.49
N ILE A 45 -2.94 3.15 9.61
CA ILE A 45 -3.47 4.18 10.53
C ILE A 45 -4.92 4.54 10.17
N GLU A 46 -5.23 4.67 8.88
CA GLU A 46 -6.57 5.06 8.43
C GLU A 46 -7.58 3.88 8.43
N ASN A 47 -7.11 2.65 8.68
CA ASN A 47 -7.89 1.40 8.69
C ASN A 47 -7.65 0.54 9.95
N GLU A 48 -7.25 1.15 11.07
CA GLU A 48 -6.75 0.51 12.32
C GLU A 48 -7.69 -0.55 12.93
N GLY A 49 -8.98 -0.55 12.57
CA GLY A 49 -9.98 -1.52 13.08
C GLY A 49 -10.25 -2.72 12.18
N CYS A 50 -9.65 -2.81 11.00
CA CYS A 50 -10.02 -3.80 9.97
C CYS A 50 -8.91 -4.79 9.60
N MET A 51 -7.70 -4.63 10.13
CA MET A 51 -6.51 -5.35 9.67
C MET A 51 -5.81 -6.07 10.83
N ASP A 52 -5.39 -7.30 10.59
CA ASP A 52 -4.61 -8.10 11.54
C ASP A 52 -3.16 -7.56 11.63
N GLY A 53 -2.55 -7.66 12.81
CA GLY A 53 -1.19 -7.17 13.07
C GLY A 53 -0.13 -7.84 12.18
N ASP A 54 -0.36 -9.09 11.81
CA ASP A 54 0.52 -9.85 10.91
C ASP A 54 0.49 -9.30 9.46
N GLN A 55 -0.64 -8.71 9.03
CA GLN A 55 -0.77 -8.12 7.69
C GLN A 55 0.03 -6.82 7.56
N TYR A 56 0.24 -6.08 8.66
CA TYR A 56 1.01 -4.84 8.65
C TYR A 56 2.48 -5.10 8.35
N GLU A 57 3.12 -6.02 9.09
CA GLU A 57 4.53 -6.34 8.88
C GLU A 57 4.78 -7.00 7.52
N GLU A 58 3.86 -7.86 7.06
CA GLU A 58 3.93 -8.42 5.71
C GLU A 58 3.83 -7.34 4.62
N ALA A 59 2.89 -6.41 4.77
CA ALA A 59 2.71 -5.30 3.83
C ALA A 59 3.95 -4.40 3.76
N ARG A 60 4.63 -4.11 4.88
CA ARG A 60 5.85 -3.28 4.88
C ARG A 60 7.01 -3.90 4.10
N LEU A 61 7.05 -5.22 4.02
CA LEU A 61 8.12 -5.98 3.36
C LEU A 61 7.76 -6.35 1.91
N ASN A 62 6.47 -6.43 1.59
CA ASN A 62 5.99 -6.92 0.31
C ASN A 62 4.93 -5.98 -0.30
N ILE A 63 5.35 -5.20 -1.29
CA ILE A 63 4.47 -4.27 -2.00
C ILE A 63 3.31 -4.95 -2.74
N PHE A 64 3.48 -6.20 -3.19
CA PHE A 64 2.40 -6.95 -3.84
C PHE A 64 1.32 -7.33 -2.82
N HIS A 65 1.74 -7.78 -1.64
CA HIS A 65 0.82 -8.03 -0.54
C HIS A 65 0.06 -6.75 -0.15
N PHE A 66 0.77 -5.61 -0.05
CA PHE A 66 0.13 -4.33 0.21
C PHE A 66 -0.92 -3.95 -0.85
N MET A 67 -0.63 -4.13 -2.15
CA MET A 67 -1.60 -3.89 -3.22
C MET A 67 -2.83 -4.80 -3.11
N GLU A 68 -2.65 -6.08 -2.76
CA GLU A 68 -3.78 -6.99 -2.51
C GLU A 68 -4.67 -6.53 -1.36
N LEU A 69 -4.08 -6.01 -0.27
CA LEU A 69 -4.85 -5.46 0.86
C LEU A 69 -5.70 -4.26 0.45
N ILE A 70 -5.16 -3.38 -0.39
CA ILE A 70 -5.89 -2.23 -0.92
C ILE A 70 -7.05 -2.72 -1.81
N ASP A 71 -6.79 -3.68 -2.71
CA ASP A 71 -7.81 -4.23 -3.61
C ASP A 71 -8.95 -4.90 -2.82
N ARG A 72 -8.63 -5.63 -1.74
CA ARG A 72 -9.64 -6.19 -0.81
C ARG A 72 -10.44 -5.09 -0.13
N ALA A 73 -9.79 -4.05 0.40
CA ALA A 73 -10.47 -2.93 1.04
C ALA A 73 -11.41 -2.18 0.07
N ILE A 74 -11.03 -2.05 -1.21
CA ILE A 74 -11.88 -1.48 -2.26
C ILE A 74 -13.10 -2.38 -2.49
N ALA A 75 -12.88 -3.69 -2.62
CA ALA A 75 -13.94 -4.65 -2.89
C ALA A 75 -14.98 -4.69 -1.76
N ASP A 76 -14.53 -4.65 -0.50
CA ASP A 76 -15.42 -4.69 0.66
C ASP A 76 -16.23 -3.41 0.83
N ARG A 77 -15.72 -2.25 0.38
CA ARG A 77 -16.46 -0.97 0.41
C ARG A 77 -17.42 -0.78 -0.75
N LYS A 78 -17.28 -1.55 -1.83
CA LYS A 78 -18.20 -1.55 -2.98
C LYS A 78 -19.41 -2.47 -2.76
N LYS A 79 -19.40 -3.30 -1.73
CA LYS A 79 -20.55 -4.12 -1.30
C LYS A 79 -21.49 -3.32 -0.43
#